data_AF-E4T6Q2-F1
#
_entry.id   AF-E4T6Q2-F1
#
_cell.length_a   1.000
_cell.length_b   1.000
_cell.length_c   1.000
_cell.angle_alpha   90.00
_cell.angle_beta   90.00
_cell.angle_gamma   90.00
#
_symmetry.space_group_name_H-M   'P 1'
#
loop_
_entity.id
_entity.type
_entity.pdbx_description
1 polymer ?
#
loop_
_entity_poly.entity_id
_entity_poly.type
_entity_poly.pdbx_seq_one_letter_code
_entity_poly.pdbx_strand_id
1 'polypeptide(L)'
;MKTRLISLTFITLLFVLFSCEDDNLSYQGKIISLNAGACYNIIQIEKSIPQGLPVNSTISFDPNLHKGQLKIGDIVYFKITKYTEWTGVVIAMCTAPQYAGQLEFYNK
;
A
#
# COMPACT_ATOMS: atom_id res chain seq x y z
N MET A 1 -21.37 -54.09 40.04
CA MET A 1 -22.42 -53.05 40.06
C MET A 1 -21.74 -51.70 40.27
N LYS A 2 -22.08 -50.71 39.44
CA LYS A 2 -21.63 -49.29 39.41
C LYS A 2 -20.22 -48.97 38.91
N THR A 3 -20.15 -48.97 37.58
CA THR A 3 -19.42 -48.04 36.70
C THR A 3 -19.36 -46.61 37.24
N ARG A 4 -18.20 -45.95 37.10
CA ARG A 4 -18.14 -44.49 36.90
C ARG A 4 -17.32 -44.21 35.65
N LEU A 5 -18.03 -43.76 34.62
CA LEU A 5 -17.54 -43.16 33.39
C LEU A 5 -17.42 -41.64 33.59
N ILE A 6 -16.88 -40.95 32.57
CA ILE A 6 -16.79 -39.49 32.32
C ILE A 6 -15.35 -38.98 32.57
N SER A 7 -14.44 -38.99 31.58
CA SER A 7 -14.35 -38.18 30.35
C SER A 7 -14.09 -36.69 30.62
N LEU A 8 -12.88 -36.22 30.29
CA LEU A 8 -12.59 -34.80 30.04
C LEU A 8 -11.52 -34.68 28.94
N THR A 9 -12.03 -34.70 27.71
CA THR A 9 -11.73 -33.76 26.62
C THR A 9 -10.28 -33.43 26.29
N PHE A 10 -9.82 -34.06 25.20
CA PHE A 10 -9.01 -33.45 24.15
C PHE A 10 -9.40 -31.99 23.88
N ILE A 11 -8.51 -31.04 24.19
CA ILE A 11 -8.44 -29.76 23.49
C ILE A 11 -6.97 -29.34 23.46
N THR A 12 -6.15 -30.05 22.67
CA THR A 12 -4.88 -29.48 22.22
C THR A 12 -5.24 -28.26 21.38
N LEU A 13 -5.03 -27.09 21.99
CA LEU A 13 -5.32 -25.78 21.46
C LEU A 13 -4.59 -25.61 20.12
N LEU A 14 -5.33 -25.79 19.04
CA LEU A 14 -4.92 -25.54 17.68
C LEU A 14 -4.91 -24.02 17.45
N PHE A 15 -3.93 -23.31 18.00
CA PHE A 15 -3.61 -21.95 17.57
C PHE A 15 -2.34 -21.97 16.73
N VAL A 16 -2.44 -22.63 15.57
CA VAL A 16 -1.66 -22.17 14.42
C VAL A 16 -2.38 -20.92 13.94
N LEU A 17 -2.04 -19.78 14.55
CA LEU A 17 -2.36 -18.48 13.99
C LEU A 17 -1.61 -18.41 12.66
N PHE A 18 -2.30 -18.74 11.57
CA PHE A 18 -1.93 -18.22 10.27
C PHE A 18 -2.14 -16.70 10.33
N SER A 19 -1.18 -15.96 10.89
CA SER A 19 -0.97 -14.58 10.46
C SER A 19 -0.24 -14.64 9.11
N CYS A 20 -0.95 -15.12 8.09
CA CYS A 20 -0.61 -14.76 6.73
C CYS A 20 -1.11 -13.31 6.61
N GLU A 21 -0.33 -12.36 7.12
CA GLU A 21 -0.54 -10.96 6.78
C GLU A 21 -0.52 -10.90 5.25
N ASP A 22 -1.58 -10.31 4.68
CA ASP A 22 -1.87 -10.29 3.26
C ASP A 22 -0.89 -9.33 2.54
N ASP A 23 0.40 -9.65 2.60
CA ASP A 23 1.51 -8.95 1.96
C ASP A 23 1.38 -8.89 0.42
N ASN A 24 0.37 -9.60 -0.11
CA ASN A 24 0.03 -9.67 -1.53
C ASN A 24 -0.86 -8.52 -2.03
N LEU A 25 -1.45 -7.71 -1.13
CA LEU A 25 -2.37 -6.63 -1.54
C LEU A 25 -1.82 -5.21 -1.33
N SER A 26 -0.55 -5.08 -0.93
CA SER A 26 0.12 -3.78 -0.77
C SER A 26 1.09 -3.49 -1.92
N TYR A 27 1.02 -2.27 -2.43
CA TYR A 27 2.06 -1.71 -3.28
C TYR A 27 3.22 -1.24 -2.40
N GLN A 28 4.42 -1.30 -2.98
CA GLN A 28 5.59 -0.58 -2.49
C GLN A 28 6.00 0.42 -3.56
N GLY A 29 6.32 1.63 -3.17
CA GLY A 29 6.81 2.63 -4.11
C GLY A 29 7.73 3.64 -3.49
N LYS A 30 8.45 4.34 -4.35
CA LYS A 30 9.42 5.36 -3.99
C LYS A 30 8.86 6.74 -4.29
N ILE A 31 9.00 7.66 -3.34
CA ILE A 31 8.66 9.06 -3.54
C ILE A 31 9.70 9.68 -4.48
N ILE A 32 9.29 10.05 -5.70
CA ILE A 32 10.20 10.66 -6.69
C ILE A 32 9.99 12.17 -6.83
N SER A 33 8.85 12.69 -6.35
CA SER A 33 8.56 14.12 -6.29
C SER A 33 7.66 14.42 -5.09
N LEU A 34 7.96 15.49 -4.36
CA LEU A 34 7.19 15.95 -3.20
C LEU A 34 7.26 17.48 -3.07
N ASN A 35 6.12 18.15 -3.04
CA ASN A 35 5.93 19.58 -2.79
C ASN A 35 6.91 20.48 -3.56
N ALA A 36 7.29 20.08 -4.78
CA ALA A 36 8.23 20.79 -5.62
C ALA A 36 7.54 21.99 -6.30
N GLY A 37 7.24 23.03 -5.52
CA GLY A 37 6.51 24.21 -6.00
C GLY A 37 5.13 23.85 -6.53
N ALA A 38 4.89 24.08 -7.83
CA ALA A 38 3.64 23.73 -8.50
C ALA A 38 3.64 22.30 -9.09
N CYS A 39 4.75 21.56 -9.00
CA CYS A 39 4.83 20.19 -9.51
C CYS A 39 4.04 19.21 -8.63
N TYR A 40 3.74 18.03 -9.20
CA TYR A 40 2.94 17.00 -8.54
C TYR A 40 3.75 16.21 -7.52
N ASN A 41 3.05 15.70 -6.52
CA ASN A 41 3.57 14.67 -5.61
C ASN A 41 3.43 13.32 -6.32
N ILE A 42 4.54 12.59 -6.49
CA ILE A 42 4.58 11.38 -7.32
C ILE A 42 5.29 10.24 -6.62
N ILE A 43 4.65 9.08 -6.66
CA ILE A 43 5.23 7.80 -6.30
C ILE A 43 5.51 7.00 -7.58
N GLN A 44 6.70 6.43 -7.69
CA GLN A 44 6.99 5.38 -8.66
C GLN A 44 6.79 4.02 -7.99
N ILE A 45 6.00 3.15 -8.62
CA ILE A 45 5.73 1.80 -8.11
C ILE A 45 6.98 0.93 -8.30
N GLU A 46 7.50 0.37 -7.20
CA GLU A 46 8.65 -0.55 -7.19
C GLU A 46 8.21 -2.01 -6.98
N LYS A 47 7.12 -2.23 -6.23
CA LYS A 47 6.44 -3.52 -6.10
C LYS A 47 4.94 -3.35 -6.37
N SER A 48 4.41 -4.19 -7.26
CA SER A 48 2.99 -4.24 -7.61
C SER A 48 2.27 -5.42 -6.95
N ILE A 49 0.95 -5.44 -7.11
CA ILE A 49 0.04 -6.51 -6.70
C ILE A 49 -0.52 -7.22 -7.95
N PRO A 50 -1.05 -8.45 -7.82
CA PRO A 50 -1.71 -9.13 -8.94
C PRO A 50 -2.83 -8.28 -9.55
N GLN A 51 -2.83 -8.13 -10.88
CA GLN A 51 -3.80 -7.30 -11.63
C GLN A 51 -3.78 -5.80 -11.29
N GLY A 52 -2.74 -5.34 -10.60
CA GLY A 52 -2.52 -3.94 -10.27
C GLY A 52 -1.83 -3.13 -11.37
N LEU A 53 -1.51 -1.87 -11.07
CA LEU A 53 -0.66 -1.04 -11.93
C LEU A 53 0.76 -1.63 -12.02
N PRO A 54 1.40 -1.67 -13.19
CA PRO A 54 2.69 -2.31 -13.33
C PRO A 54 3.81 -1.58 -12.57
N VAL A 55 4.90 -2.30 -12.30
CA VAL A 55 6.14 -1.72 -11.78
C VAL A 55 6.64 -0.64 -12.75
N ASN A 56 7.24 0.42 -12.20
CA ASN A 56 7.63 1.67 -12.85
C ASN A 56 6.48 2.60 -13.26
N SER A 57 5.22 2.22 -13.05
CA SER A 57 4.13 3.21 -13.17
C SER A 57 4.28 4.32 -12.14
N THR A 58 3.92 5.53 -12.55
CA THR A 58 3.92 6.71 -11.68
C THR A 58 2.50 7.14 -11.35
N ILE A 59 2.25 7.43 -10.08
CA ILE A 59 0.93 7.82 -9.59
C ILE A 59 1.03 9.06 -8.70
N SER A 60 0.08 9.99 -8.87
CA SER A 60 -0.03 11.13 -7.98
C SER A 60 -0.62 10.72 -6.63
N PHE A 61 -0.32 11.51 -5.60
CA PHE A 61 -0.92 11.30 -4.28
C PHE A 61 -1.07 12.62 -3.50
N ASP A 62 -1.91 12.59 -2.46
CA ASP A 62 -1.98 13.66 -1.47
C ASP A 62 -1.05 13.32 -0.29
N PRO A 63 0.04 14.08 -0.06
CA PRO A 63 0.98 13.80 1.00
C PRO A 63 0.39 13.99 2.40
N ASN A 64 -0.71 14.74 2.54
CA ASN A 64 -1.35 14.95 3.84
C ASN A 64 -2.08 13.70 4.35
N LEU A 65 -2.36 12.73 3.48
CA LEU A 65 -2.94 11.44 3.86
C LEU A 65 -1.92 10.52 4.56
N HIS A 66 -0.63 10.83 4.45
CA HIS A 66 0.41 10.13 5.18
C HIS A 66 0.59 10.74 6.57
N LYS A 67 0.51 9.91 7.62
CA LYS A 67 0.57 10.39 9.02
C LYS A 67 1.97 10.82 9.49
N GLY A 68 3.01 10.58 8.69
CA GLY A 68 4.39 10.95 8.97
C GLY A 68 4.96 11.95 7.96
N GLN A 69 6.15 12.48 8.26
CA GLN A 69 6.87 13.34 7.33
C GLN A 69 7.45 12.50 6.19
N LEU A 70 7.11 12.86 4.95
CA LEU A 70 7.67 12.25 3.74
C LEU A 70 8.86 13.06 3.21
N LYS A 71 9.77 12.36 2.54
CA LYS A 71 10.91 12.93 1.80
C LYS A 71 11.04 12.25 0.45
N ILE A 72 11.67 12.96 -0.49
CA ILE A 72 12.04 12.37 -1.78
C ILE A 72 13.05 11.25 -1.52
N GLY A 73 12.81 10.10 -2.15
CA GLY A 73 13.59 8.88 -1.97
C GLY A 73 13.02 7.91 -0.94
N ASP A 74 12.07 8.33 -0.11
CA ASP A 74 11.43 7.45 0.86
C ASP A 74 10.67 6.32 0.17
N ILE A 75 10.70 5.14 0.80
CA ILE A 75 9.91 3.99 0.41
C ILE A 75 8.64 3.97 1.25
N VAL A 76 7.50 3.90 0.57
CA VAL A 76 6.17 3.89 1.18
C VAL A 76 5.40 2.64 0.77
N TYR A 77 4.57 2.17 1.69
CA TYR A 77 3.62 1.08 1.46
C TYR A 77 2.21 1.65 1.41
N PHE A 78 1.47 1.27 0.38
CA PHE A 78 0.15 1.86 0.14
C PHE A 78 -0.77 0.92 -0.63
N LYS A 79 -2.06 1.24 -0.58
CA LYS A 79 -3.10 0.68 -1.43
C LYS A 79 -3.64 1.78 -2.32
N ILE A 80 -3.86 1.45 -3.58
CA ILE A 80 -4.58 2.31 -4.51
C ILE A 80 -6.08 2.02 -4.33
N THR A 81 -6.83 2.98 -3.79
CA THR A 81 -8.29 2.82 -3.61
C THR A 81 -9.06 3.24 -4.86
N LYS A 82 -8.51 4.20 -5.60
CA LYS A 82 -9.03 4.65 -6.89
C LYS A 82 -7.90 5.24 -7.73
N TYR A 83 -7.96 5.06 -9.04
CA TYR A 83 -7.08 5.78 -9.96
C TYR A 83 -7.75 6.03 -11.31
N THR A 84 -7.23 7.00 -12.04
CA THR A 84 -7.53 7.23 -13.46
C THR A 84 -6.24 7.60 -14.18
N GLU A 85 -6.19 7.41 -15.50
CA GLU A 85 -5.12 8.01 -16.30
C GLU A 85 -5.08 9.52 -16.06
N TRP A 86 -3.87 10.06 -15.98
CA TRP A 86 -3.69 11.49 -15.72
C TRP A 86 -3.82 12.26 -17.04
N THR A 87 -4.75 13.22 -17.06
CA THR A 87 -5.03 14.07 -18.22
C THR A 87 -4.89 15.57 -17.89
N GLY A 88 -4.10 15.88 -16.86
CA GLY A 88 -3.90 17.25 -16.41
C GLY A 88 -3.01 18.08 -17.34
N VAL A 89 -2.87 19.37 -17.03
CA VAL A 89 -1.93 20.25 -17.73
C VAL A 89 -0.52 19.90 -17.27
N VAL A 90 0.39 19.62 -18.19
CA VAL A 90 1.81 19.43 -17.88
C VAL A 90 2.45 20.79 -17.61
N ILE A 91 3.01 20.97 -16.42
CA ILE A 91 3.77 22.18 -16.07
C ILE A 91 5.20 22.05 -16.59
N ALA A 92 5.72 23.11 -17.21
CA ALA A 92 7.08 23.13 -17.76
C ALA A 92 8.11 22.74 -16.68
N MET A 93 9.05 21.86 -17.05
CA MET A 93 10.09 21.30 -16.16
C MET A 93 9.58 20.37 -15.04
N CYS A 94 8.27 20.13 -14.92
CA CYS A 94 7.74 19.13 -14.00
C CYS A 94 7.56 17.78 -14.72
N THR A 95 7.95 16.69 -14.06
CA THR A 95 7.52 15.34 -14.46
C THR A 95 6.04 15.19 -14.12
N ALA A 96 5.23 14.78 -15.10
CA ALA A 96 3.83 14.44 -14.86
C ALA A 96 3.69 12.95 -14.46
N PRO A 97 2.78 12.61 -13.55
CA PRO A 97 2.46 11.21 -13.27
C PRO A 97 1.67 10.60 -14.43
N GLN A 98 1.73 9.29 -14.58
CA GLN A 98 0.88 8.56 -15.53
C GLN A 98 -0.56 8.43 -15.03
N TYR A 99 -0.74 8.33 -13.71
CA TYR A 99 -2.04 8.15 -13.08
C TYR A 99 -2.30 9.20 -12.00
N ALA A 100 -3.55 9.61 -11.87
CA ALA A 100 -4.04 10.32 -10.70
C ALA A 100 -4.61 9.30 -9.70
N GLY A 101 -4.09 9.28 -8.46
CA GLY A 101 -4.44 8.27 -7.46
C GLY A 101 -5.05 8.81 -6.18
N GLN A 102 -5.98 8.05 -5.62
CA GLN A 102 -6.35 8.11 -4.20
C GLN A 102 -5.69 6.92 -3.50
N LEU A 103 -4.86 7.22 -2.52
CA LEU A 103 -4.02 6.23 -1.85
C LEU A 103 -4.35 6.16 -0.36
N GLU A 104 -4.26 4.97 0.19
CA GLU A 104 -4.24 4.73 1.64
C GLU A 104 -2.84 4.22 2.01
N PHE A 105 -2.18 4.91 2.94
CA PHE A 105 -0.83 4.58 3.39
C PHE A 105 -0.87 3.72 4.65
N TYR A 106 0.08 2.80 4.75
CA TYR A 106 0.26 1.94 5.92
C TYR A 106 1.71 1.99 6.40
N ASN A 107 1.89 1.94 7.71
CA ASN A 107 3.19 1.73 8.30
C ASN A 107 3.42 0.22 8.36
N LYS A 108 4.53 -0.24 7.77
CA LYS A 108 5.01 -1.60 7.93
C LYS A 108 6.12 -1.64 8.97
#